data_AF-A0A259FG58-F1
#
_entry.id   AF-A0A259FG58-F1
#
_cell.length_a   1.000
_cell.length_b   1.000
_cell.length_c   1.000
_cell.angle_alpha   90.00
_cell.angle_beta   90.00
_cell.angle_gamma   90.00
#
_symmetry.space_group_name_H-M   'P 1'
#
loop_
_entity.id
_entity.type
_entity.pdbx_description
1 polymer ?
#
loop_
_entity_poly.entity_id
_entity_poly.type
_entity_poly.pdbx_seq_one_letter_code
_entity_poly.pdbx_strand_id
1 'polypeptide(L)'
;MNRPNAPLVLALSALLAGGALAATPPARIVESQQVTPLRAISPADEAALSRAAMKTLNHIARARAALARKDVKGARAALAQADTLLDIIQAGLPTAQVRDQIRVAQSRLKYDETKVVEPDLVPIYASLDAIEDLAAVPQARAHLDQAQARLKTGDKSGAARELDAVDAALLYQEADLPLAATRGFVRAAESELARGKLTHADAHLKAAEDNVVTYTAFVDEPIIAARANLARAQRNYVAGKLDAARADLGRAVTQLDRATARADASVKQDAADLARDARSLSTRLDTHAKTDAHATGRDLLLLWHRSRALADRAMDYTAVGWNRLEAHKPVERYLIEARLHARYAEIDAGPGENPARAATDLAETYRYLQEANGVKDLAPHTRQTVEALLQQIDTLRQPGKTPDAAQLAALLSGITGALRSL
;
A
#
# COMPACT_ATOMS: atom_id res chain seq x y z
N MET A 1 82.05 -24.65 32.34
CA MET A 1 83.28 -24.15 31.71
C MET A 1 83.27 -22.64 31.71
N ASN A 2 84.28 -22.07 32.39
CA ASN A 2 84.87 -20.72 32.35
C ASN A 2 83.99 -19.45 32.31
N ARG A 3 83.98 -18.75 33.47
CA ARG A 3 84.04 -17.27 33.60
C ARG A 3 85.42 -16.75 33.11
N PRO A 4 85.81 -15.45 33.19
CA PRO A 4 85.14 -14.18 33.56
C PRO A 4 85.47 -13.03 32.54
N ASN A 5 84.93 -11.81 32.63
CA ASN A 5 85.60 -10.62 33.20
C ASN A 5 84.70 -9.41 32.82
N ALA A 6 84.09 -8.68 33.75
CA ALA A 6 84.67 -7.65 34.62
C ALA A 6 84.54 -6.22 34.01
N PRO A 7 84.41 -5.18 34.85
CA PRO A 7 83.56 -4.00 34.62
C PRO A 7 84.37 -2.70 34.46
N LEU A 8 83.73 -1.54 34.73
CA LEU A 8 84.19 -0.12 34.78
C LEU A 8 83.72 0.74 33.60
N VAL A 9 82.78 1.67 33.82
CA VAL A 9 82.95 3.07 34.30
C VAL A 9 83.25 4.02 33.14
N LEU A 10 82.30 4.91 32.82
CA LEU A 10 82.49 6.37 32.91
C LEU A 10 81.21 7.10 32.47
N ALA A 11 80.72 7.94 33.37
CA ALA A 11 79.75 8.96 33.07
C ALA A 11 80.40 10.05 32.20
N LEU A 12 79.66 10.59 31.22
CA LEU A 12 79.74 12.00 30.91
C LEU A 12 78.46 12.53 30.27
N SER A 13 78.07 13.67 30.82
CA SER A 13 76.92 14.52 30.59
C SER A 13 76.85 15.12 29.17
N ALA A 14 75.63 15.39 28.68
CA ALA A 14 75.08 16.74 28.46
C ALA A 14 74.15 16.85 27.24
N LEU A 15 72.97 17.43 27.54
CA LEU A 15 71.96 18.13 26.73
C LEU A 15 72.13 18.24 25.20
N LEU A 16 71.02 18.04 24.48
CA LEU A 16 70.30 19.10 23.73
C LEU A 16 68.98 18.61 23.08
N ALA A 17 67.91 19.32 23.44
CA ALA A 17 66.72 19.74 22.68
C ALA A 17 66.00 18.82 21.66
N GLY A 18 64.67 18.77 21.76
CA GLY A 18 63.77 18.48 20.65
C GLY A 18 62.49 17.76 21.06
N GLY A 19 61.38 18.50 21.16
CA GLY A 19 60.11 18.01 21.70
C GLY A 19 59.33 17.04 20.80
N ALA A 20 58.49 16.25 21.45
CA ALA A 20 57.24 15.76 20.89
C ALA A 20 56.27 15.48 22.06
N LEU A 21 55.27 16.34 22.23
CA LEU A 21 54.09 16.02 23.03
C LEU A 21 53.33 14.94 22.26
N ALA A 22 53.45 13.69 22.70
CA ALA A 22 52.62 12.59 22.22
C ALA A 22 51.18 12.84 22.73
N ALA A 23 50.33 13.36 21.87
CA ALA A 23 48.89 13.39 22.09
C ALA A 23 48.38 11.94 22.12
N THR A 24 47.92 11.49 23.28
CA THR A 24 47.12 10.28 23.43
C THR A 24 45.89 10.37 22.52
N PRO A 25 45.65 9.43 21.58
CA PRO A 25 44.41 9.40 20.85
C PRO A 25 43.26 9.13 21.84
N PRO A 26 42.14 9.86 21.76
CA PRO A 26 40.99 9.57 22.60
C PRO A 26 40.49 8.16 22.31
N ALA A 27 40.21 7.42 23.38
CA ALA A 27 39.60 6.10 23.33
C ALA A 27 38.33 6.16 22.46
N ARG A 28 38.36 5.52 21.29
CA ARG A 28 37.15 5.23 20.52
C ARG A 28 36.33 4.27 21.35
N ILE A 29 35.18 4.72 21.83
CA ILE A 29 34.08 3.85 22.20
C ILE A 29 33.71 3.10 20.91
N VAL A 30 34.19 1.88 20.76
CA VAL A 30 33.69 0.95 19.76
C VAL A 30 32.43 0.36 20.37
N GLU A 31 31.32 1.07 20.20
CA GLU A 31 30.01 0.50 20.49
C GLU A 31 29.73 -0.51 19.38
N SER A 32 30.04 -1.78 19.66
CA SER A 32 29.56 -2.89 18.84
C SER A 32 28.07 -3.06 19.09
N GLN A 33 27.25 -2.11 18.62
CA GLN A 33 25.84 -2.38 18.40
C GLN A 33 25.78 -3.34 17.22
N GLN A 34 25.47 -4.62 17.53
CA GLN A 34 24.87 -5.48 16.53
C GLN A 34 23.60 -4.78 16.08
N VAL A 35 23.66 -4.14 14.92
CA VAL A 35 22.48 -3.66 14.20
C VAL A 35 21.68 -4.91 13.88
N THR A 36 20.71 -5.21 14.75
CA THR A 36 19.69 -6.22 14.45
C THR A 36 18.92 -5.64 13.27
N PRO A 37 18.88 -6.30 12.10
CA PRO A 37 18.10 -5.80 10.97
C PRO A 37 16.69 -5.50 11.45
N LEU A 38 16.23 -4.26 11.26
CA LEU A 38 14.87 -3.90 11.61
C LEU A 38 13.96 -4.79 10.75
N ARG A 39 13.20 -5.64 11.43
CA ARG A 39 12.32 -6.67 10.88
C ARG A 39 11.52 -6.14 9.69
N ALA A 40 11.67 -6.77 8.51
CA ALA A 40 10.72 -6.62 7.41
C ALA A 40 9.29 -6.78 7.94
N ILE A 41 8.36 -5.87 7.58
CA ILE A 41 6.99 -5.86 8.12
C ILE A 41 6.43 -7.28 8.03
N SER A 42 6.15 -7.90 9.18
CA SER A 42 5.55 -9.23 9.15
C SER A 42 4.09 -9.10 8.71
N PRO A 43 3.47 -10.14 8.13
CA PRO A 43 2.04 -10.11 7.80
C PRO A 43 1.13 -9.73 9.00
N ALA A 44 1.61 -9.97 10.24
CA ALA A 44 0.92 -9.55 11.45
C ALA A 44 1.01 -8.03 11.70
N ASP A 45 2.15 -7.43 11.38
CA ASP A 45 2.39 -5.97 11.48
C ASP A 45 1.61 -5.25 10.37
N GLU A 46 1.61 -5.78 9.14
CA GLU A 46 0.74 -5.31 8.06
C GLU A 46 -0.74 -5.32 8.51
N ALA A 47 -1.21 -6.43 9.09
CA ALA A 47 -2.58 -6.54 9.58
C ALA A 47 -2.89 -5.60 10.77
N ALA A 48 -1.90 -5.29 11.61
CA ALA A 48 -2.08 -4.34 12.72
C ALA A 48 -2.21 -2.90 12.21
N LEU A 49 -1.33 -2.49 11.29
CA LEU A 49 -1.40 -1.21 10.58
C LEU A 49 -2.73 -1.08 9.82
N SER A 50 -3.19 -2.19 9.25
CA SER A 50 -4.47 -2.28 8.55
C SER A 50 -5.67 -1.97 9.43
N ARG A 51 -5.74 -2.61 10.58
CA ARG A 51 -6.83 -2.36 11.54
C ARG A 51 -6.77 -0.93 12.06
N ALA A 52 -5.59 -0.36 12.23
CA ALA A 52 -5.45 1.03 12.66
C ALA A 52 -5.96 1.99 11.58
N ALA A 53 -5.61 1.78 10.31
CA ALA A 53 -6.08 2.60 9.18
C ALA A 53 -7.61 2.59 9.02
N MET A 54 -8.24 1.40 9.10
CA MET A 54 -9.71 1.28 9.09
C MET A 54 -10.35 2.04 10.26
N LYS A 55 -9.77 1.91 11.46
CA LYS A 55 -10.28 2.62 12.63
C LYS A 55 -10.15 4.13 12.44
N THR A 56 -9.06 4.62 11.86
CA THR A 56 -8.90 6.03 11.51
C THR A 56 -10.06 6.51 10.64
N LEU A 57 -10.37 5.80 9.55
CA LEU A 57 -11.47 6.17 8.66
C LEU A 57 -12.84 6.10 9.35
N ASN A 58 -13.07 5.09 10.19
CA ASN A 58 -14.27 5.00 11.01
C ASN A 58 -14.41 6.21 11.95
N HIS A 59 -13.31 6.65 12.57
CA HIS A 59 -13.31 7.83 13.42
C HIS A 59 -13.55 9.12 12.62
N ILE A 60 -13.02 9.23 11.41
CA ILE A 60 -13.33 10.34 10.49
C ILE A 60 -14.82 10.35 10.15
N ALA A 61 -15.40 9.21 9.75
CA ALA A 61 -16.83 9.09 9.44
C ALA A 61 -17.72 9.40 10.66
N ARG A 62 -17.34 8.94 11.86
CA ARG A 62 -18.01 9.29 13.12
C ARG A 62 -17.96 10.78 13.40
N ALA A 63 -16.83 11.43 13.12
CA ALA A 63 -16.70 12.87 13.26
C ALA A 63 -17.65 13.61 12.31
N ARG A 64 -17.72 13.20 11.03
CA ARG A 64 -18.68 13.76 10.06
C ARG A 64 -20.13 13.59 10.50
N ALA A 65 -20.51 12.38 10.94
CA ALA A 65 -21.85 12.12 11.47
C ALA A 65 -22.17 12.96 12.71
N ALA A 66 -21.18 13.22 13.58
CA ALA A 66 -21.34 14.12 14.72
C ALA A 66 -21.48 15.58 14.28
N LEU A 67 -20.73 16.05 13.28
CA LEU A 67 -20.88 17.38 12.69
C LEU A 67 -22.29 17.58 12.09
N ALA A 68 -22.83 16.58 11.39
CA ALA A 68 -24.19 16.62 10.85
C ALA A 68 -25.25 16.80 11.95
N ARG A 69 -25.02 16.20 13.13
CA ARG A 69 -25.86 16.36 14.33
C ARG A 69 -25.52 17.60 15.17
N LYS A 70 -24.56 18.44 14.73
CA LYS A 70 -24.01 19.58 15.47
C LYS A 70 -23.37 19.20 16.82
N ASP A 71 -22.99 17.94 16.99
CA ASP A 71 -22.28 17.43 18.16
C ASP A 71 -20.77 17.69 18.02
N VAL A 72 -20.36 18.93 18.32
CA VAL A 72 -18.96 19.35 18.23
C VAL A 72 -18.05 18.56 19.19
N LYS A 73 -18.57 18.18 20.36
CA LYS A 73 -17.81 17.42 21.35
C LYS A 73 -17.55 15.99 20.84
N GLY A 74 -18.57 15.34 20.29
CA GLY A 74 -18.44 14.04 19.65
C GLY A 74 -17.51 14.07 18.44
N ALA A 75 -17.58 15.12 17.61
CA ALA A 75 -16.67 15.29 16.48
C ALA A 75 -15.21 15.40 16.94
N ARG A 76 -14.91 16.25 17.93
CA ARG A 76 -13.54 16.40 18.48
C ARG A 76 -13.01 15.09 19.09
N ALA A 77 -13.85 14.37 19.84
CA ALA A 77 -13.46 13.11 20.44
C ALA A 77 -13.11 12.05 19.39
N ALA A 78 -13.88 11.99 18.30
CA ALA A 78 -13.61 11.08 17.19
C ALA A 78 -12.32 11.48 16.45
N LEU A 79 -12.10 12.77 16.16
CA LEU A 79 -10.86 13.22 15.50
C LEU A 79 -9.61 12.95 16.33
N ALA A 80 -9.65 13.13 17.66
CA ALA A 80 -8.53 12.78 18.53
C ALA A 80 -8.15 11.29 18.45
N GLN A 81 -9.15 10.40 18.29
CA GLN A 81 -8.89 8.97 18.08
C GLN A 81 -8.33 8.68 16.69
N ALA A 82 -8.80 9.38 15.65
CA ALA A 82 -8.22 9.30 14.31
C ALA A 82 -6.74 9.72 14.31
N ASP A 83 -6.40 10.83 14.98
CA ASP A 83 -5.03 11.33 15.08
C ASP A 83 -4.10 10.36 15.81
N THR A 84 -4.57 9.81 16.94
CA THR A 84 -3.84 8.77 17.69
C THR A 84 -3.52 7.55 16.81
N LEU A 85 -4.47 7.12 15.98
CA LEU A 85 -4.27 5.98 15.10
C LEU A 85 -3.37 6.31 13.91
N LEU A 86 -3.45 7.52 13.36
CA LEU A 86 -2.50 8.00 12.36
C LEU A 86 -1.07 7.99 12.91
N ASP A 87 -0.87 8.34 14.19
CA ASP A 87 0.45 8.29 14.83
C ASP A 87 0.95 6.85 14.98
N ILE A 88 0.08 5.92 15.37
CA ILE A 88 0.41 4.49 15.46
C ILE A 88 0.78 3.94 14.08
N ILE A 89 0.01 4.29 13.03
CA ILE A 89 0.29 3.82 11.67
C ILE A 89 1.63 4.41 11.21
N GLN A 90 1.86 5.71 11.39
CA GLN A 90 3.13 6.33 11.03
C GLN A 90 4.29 5.66 11.77
N ALA A 91 4.19 5.42 13.07
CA ALA A 91 5.26 4.82 13.86
C ALA A 91 5.59 3.37 13.46
N GLY A 92 4.65 2.64 12.85
CA GLY A 92 4.87 1.27 12.41
C GLY A 92 5.28 1.13 10.93
N LEU A 93 5.41 2.23 10.18
CA LEU A 93 5.95 2.19 8.82
C LEU A 93 7.49 2.11 8.84
N PRO A 94 8.13 1.20 8.09
CA PRO A 94 9.59 1.07 8.05
C PRO A 94 10.31 2.34 7.60
N THR A 95 9.65 3.16 6.79
CA THR A 95 10.14 4.42 6.24
C THR A 95 10.03 5.59 7.23
N ALA A 96 9.27 5.46 8.31
CA ALA A 96 8.94 6.59 9.19
C ALA A 96 10.16 7.25 9.81
N GLN A 97 11.12 6.44 10.28
CA GLN A 97 12.38 6.94 10.85
C GLN A 97 13.20 7.70 9.80
N VAL A 98 13.28 7.19 8.57
CA VAL A 98 13.98 7.85 7.46
C VAL A 98 13.35 9.23 7.18
N ARG A 99 12.03 9.30 7.16
CA ARG A 99 11.27 10.53 6.86
C ARG A 99 11.39 11.57 7.96
N ASP A 100 11.38 11.17 9.23
CA ASP A 100 11.57 12.09 10.34
C ASP A 100 12.99 12.69 10.33
N GLN A 101 14.01 11.89 10.00
CA GLN A 101 15.37 12.39 9.82
C GLN A 101 15.48 13.34 8.61
N ILE A 102 14.81 13.05 7.49
CA ILE A 102 14.71 13.97 6.34
C ILE A 102 14.10 15.31 6.78
N ARG A 103 12.98 15.31 7.53
CA ARG A 103 12.35 16.54 8.02
C ARG A 103 13.28 17.35 8.92
N VAL A 104 14.04 16.69 9.79
CA VAL A 104 15.04 17.36 10.64
C VAL A 104 16.11 18.02 9.78
N ALA A 105 16.69 17.27 8.82
CA ALA A 105 17.70 17.80 7.90
C ALA A 105 17.16 18.98 7.08
N GLN A 106 15.94 18.89 6.56
CA GLN A 106 15.28 19.98 5.82
C GLN A 106 15.00 21.21 6.70
N SER A 107 14.55 21.01 7.93
CA SER A 107 14.30 22.09 8.87
C SER A 107 15.58 22.84 9.19
N ARG A 108 16.65 22.12 9.52
CA ARG A 108 17.97 22.70 9.75
C ARG A 108 18.53 23.36 8.51
N LEU A 109 18.35 22.74 7.34
CA LEU A 109 18.73 23.34 6.07
C LEU A 109 18.07 24.68 5.80
N LYS A 110 16.93 25.04 6.42
CA LYS A 110 16.35 26.39 6.29
C LYS A 110 17.16 27.46 7.02
N TYR A 111 17.72 27.14 8.18
CA TYR A 111 18.33 28.12 9.08
C TYR A 111 19.86 28.01 9.19
N ASP A 112 20.41 26.82 8.95
CA ASP A 112 21.84 26.51 9.05
C ASP A 112 22.53 26.53 7.67
N GLU A 113 23.87 26.56 7.70
CA GLU A 113 24.73 26.39 6.52
C GLU A 113 24.84 24.91 6.10
N THR A 114 25.12 24.64 4.82
CA THR A 114 25.15 23.26 4.30
C THR A 114 26.16 22.36 4.99
N LYS A 115 27.33 22.89 5.40
CA LYS A 115 28.36 22.15 6.14
C LYS A 115 27.90 21.67 7.52
N VAL A 116 26.96 22.40 8.13
CA VAL A 116 26.39 22.08 9.44
C VAL A 116 25.32 20.99 9.31
N VAL A 117 24.68 20.88 8.15
CA VAL A 117 23.61 19.91 7.86
C VAL A 117 24.13 18.63 7.20
N GLU A 118 25.28 18.64 6.53
CA GLU A 118 25.88 17.43 5.90
C GLU A 118 25.96 16.22 6.85
N PRO A 119 26.34 16.35 8.13
CA PRO A 119 26.34 15.22 9.06
C PRO A 119 24.96 14.60 9.31
N ASP A 120 23.87 15.35 9.10
CA ASP A 120 22.50 14.86 9.30
C ASP A 120 22.07 13.85 8.22
N LEU A 121 22.83 13.72 7.12
CA LEU A 121 22.58 12.69 6.12
C LEU A 121 23.03 11.29 6.57
N VAL A 122 23.99 11.20 7.50
CA VAL A 122 24.55 9.91 7.97
C VAL A 122 23.48 9.02 8.62
N PRO A 123 22.64 9.52 9.54
CA PRO A 123 21.51 8.75 10.06
C PRO A 123 20.51 8.32 8.97
N ILE A 124 20.31 9.13 7.93
CA ILE A 124 19.38 8.82 6.83
C ILE A 124 19.90 7.62 6.01
N TYR A 125 21.20 7.59 5.69
CA TYR A 125 21.83 6.43 5.03
C TYR A 125 21.70 5.16 5.86
N ALA A 126 22.00 5.23 7.17
CA ALA A 126 21.89 4.08 8.06
C ALA A 126 20.45 3.56 8.15
N SER A 127 19.46 4.45 8.17
CA SER A 127 18.04 4.07 8.15
C SER A 127 17.62 3.47 6.80
N LEU A 128 18.19 3.93 5.67
CA LEU A 128 17.95 3.33 4.34
C LEU A 128 18.57 1.93 4.22
N ASP A 129 19.77 1.71 4.80
CA ASP A 129 20.40 0.38 4.86
C ASP A 129 19.51 -0.61 5.63
N ALA A 130 18.88 -0.16 6.72
CA ALA A 130 17.99 -0.99 7.54
C ALA A 130 16.69 -1.42 6.81
N ILE A 131 16.36 -0.78 5.69
CA ILE A 131 15.18 -1.10 4.87
C ILE A 131 15.55 -1.48 3.43
N GLU A 132 16.79 -1.91 3.17
CA GLU A 132 17.33 -2.13 1.82
C GLU A 132 16.50 -3.05 0.91
N ASP A 133 15.75 -3.98 1.48
CA ASP A 133 14.87 -4.93 0.77
C ASP A 133 13.65 -4.26 0.11
N LEU A 134 13.38 -3.00 0.42
CA LEU A 134 12.27 -2.24 -0.14
C LEU A 134 12.61 -1.74 -1.56
N ALA A 135 11.71 -2.02 -2.52
CA ALA A 135 11.94 -1.73 -3.93
C ALA A 135 12.22 -0.24 -4.26
N ALA A 136 11.76 0.69 -3.42
CA ALA A 136 11.97 2.13 -3.59
C ALA A 136 13.34 2.63 -3.05
N VAL A 137 14.05 1.85 -2.25
CA VAL A 137 15.30 2.27 -1.59
C VAL A 137 16.43 2.61 -2.56
N PRO A 138 16.64 1.86 -3.67
CA PRO A 138 17.66 2.24 -4.66
C PRO A 138 17.43 3.65 -5.22
N GLN A 139 16.17 4.03 -5.48
CA GLN A 139 15.84 5.36 -5.97
C GLN A 139 16.00 6.43 -4.88
N ALA A 140 15.54 6.15 -3.66
CA ALA A 140 15.71 7.04 -2.51
C ALA A 140 17.20 7.31 -2.21
N ARG A 141 18.06 6.28 -2.33
CA ARG A 141 19.52 6.42 -2.16
C ARG A 141 20.14 7.31 -3.24
N ALA A 142 19.74 7.15 -4.49
CA ALA A 142 20.25 7.98 -5.58
C ALA A 142 19.96 9.48 -5.35
N HIS A 143 18.76 9.82 -4.84
CA HIS A 143 18.44 11.20 -4.45
C HIS A 143 19.25 11.67 -3.23
N LEU A 144 19.50 10.80 -2.25
CA LEU A 144 20.31 11.15 -1.08
C LEU A 144 21.79 11.42 -1.45
N ASP A 145 22.35 10.65 -2.39
CA ASP A 145 23.68 10.88 -2.95
C ASP A 145 23.77 12.26 -3.63
N GLN A 146 22.73 12.64 -4.38
CA GLN A 146 22.64 13.95 -5.02
C GLN A 146 22.48 15.07 -4.00
N ALA A 147 21.69 14.86 -2.93
CA ALA A 147 21.56 15.82 -1.83
C ALA A 147 22.93 16.07 -1.17
N GLN A 148 23.71 15.02 -0.91
CA GLN A 148 25.04 15.14 -0.34
C GLN A 148 26.00 15.91 -1.26
N ALA A 149 25.98 15.61 -2.57
CA ALA A 149 26.80 16.34 -3.54
C ALA A 149 26.48 17.84 -3.54
N ARG A 150 25.20 18.20 -3.46
CA ARG A 150 24.73 19.60 -3.43
C ARG A 150 25.06 20.31 -2.11
N LEU A 151 25.02 19.61 -0.97
CA LEU A 151 25.47 20.18 0.31
C LEU A 151 26.97 20.55 0.27
N LYS A 152 27.80 19.70 -0.33
CA LYS A 152 29.25 19.95 -0.48
C LYS A 152 29.58 21.16 -1.35
N THR A 153 28.75 21.46 -2.34
CA THR A 153 28.90 22.65 -3.20
C THR A 153 28.21 23.90 -2.66
N GLY A 154 27.54 23.81 -1.51
CA GLY A 154 26.80 24.93 -0.91
C GLY A 154 25.42 25.18 -1.53
N ASP A 155 24.94 24.33 -2.45
CA ASP A 155 23.62 24.46 -3.06
C ASP A 155 22.51 23.98 -2.12
N LYS A 156 22.16 24.86 -1.18
CA LYS A 156 21.08 24.68 -0.20
C LYS A 156 19.72 24.42 -0.87
N SER A 157 19.42 25.11 -1.96
CA SER A 157 18.13 24.99 -2.67
C SER A 157 17.98 23.65 -3.38
N GLY A 158 19.07 23.15 -3.94
CA GLY A 158 19.10 21.88 -4.62
C GLY A 158 19.15 20.72 -3.64
N ALA A 159 19.91 20.83 -2.55
CA ALA A 159 19.92 19.82 -1.50
C ALA A 159 18.53 19.62 -0.89
N ALA A 160 17.77 20.70 -0.67
CA ALA A 160 16.38 20.62 -0.22
C ALA A 160 15.49 19.86 -1.21
N ARG A 161 15.61 20.16 -2.52
CA ARG A 161 14.85 19.47 -3.58
C ARG A 161 15.16 17.98 -3.67
N GLU A 162 16.42 17.60 -3.53
CA GLU A 162 16.79 16.18 -3.53
C GLU A 162 16.29 15.47 -2.27
N LEU A 163 16.33 16.11 -1.10
CA LEU A 163 15.73 15.57 0.13
C LEU A 163 14.21 15.38 -0.01
N ASP A 164 13.50 16.29 -0.67
CA ASP A 164 12.08 16.12 -1.03
C ASP A 164 11.87 14.90 -1.95
N ALA A 165 12.80 14.66 -2.89
CA ALA A 165 12.74 13.52 -3.79
C ALA A 165 13.03 12.18 -3.08
N VAL A 166 13.87 12.17 -2.04
CA VAL A 166 14.02 11.01 -1.15
C VAL A 166 12.69 10.68 -0.47
N ASP A 167 12.03 11.68 0.13
CA ASP A 167 10.71 11.50 0.79
C ASP A 167 9.65 10.99 -0.22
N ALA A 168 9.62 11.57 -1.42
CA ALA A 168 8.68 11.20 -2.48
C ALA A 168 8.88 9.77 -3.01
N ALA A 169 10.13 9.31 -3.17
CA ALA A 169 10.44 7.95 -3.60
C ALA A 169 9.92 6.91 -2.59
N LEU A 170 10.08 7.19 -1.30
CA LEU A 170 9.61 6.31 -0.23
C LEU A 170 8.08 6.34 -0.08
N LEU A 171 7.44 7.46 -0.43
CA LEU A 171 5.98 7.63 -0.42
C LEU A 171 5.28 6.69 -1.43
N TYR A 172 5.93 6.35 -2.54
CA TYR A 172 5.38 5.47 -3.58
C TYR A 172 5.22 4.01 -3.11
N GLN A 173 5.87 3.61 -2.01
CA GLN A 173 5.71 2.30 -1.39
C GLN A 173 4.68 2.28 -0.25
N GLU A 174 4.34 3.45 0.30
CA GLU A 174 3.25 3.65 1.27
C GLU A 174 1.86 3.81 0.61
N ALA A 175 1.74 3.56 -0.69
CA ALA A 175 0.60 3.88 -1.56
C ALA A 175 -0.78 3.27 -1.19
N ASP A 176 -0.95 2.72 0.01
CA ASP A 176 -2.23 2.19 0.50
C ASP A 176 -2.97 3.13 1.49
N LEU A 177 -2.33 4.20 2.00
CA LEU A 177 -3.00 5.36 2.63
C LEU A 177 -2.14 6.60 2.35
N PRO A 178 -2.65 7.68 1.72
CA PRO A 178 -1.89 8.93 1.62
C PRO A 178 -1.89 9.62 3.00
N LEU A 179 -1.15 9.02 3.94
CA LEU A 179 -1.24 9.27 5.38
C LEU A 179 -0.94 10.74 5.72
N ALA A 180 -0.02 11.34 4.97
CA ALA A 180 0.29 12.76 5.05
C ALA A 180 -0.89 13.65 4.60
N ALA A 181 -1.56 13.29 3.50
CA ALA A 181 -2.74 14.01 3.01
C ALA A 181 -3.92 13.85 3.98
N THR A 182 -4.23 12.62 4.39
CA THR A 182 -5.28 12.32 5.39
C THR A 182 -5.04 13.11 6.68
N ARG A 183 -3.82 13.14 7.19
CA ARG A 183 -3.43 13.94 8.37
C ARG A 183 -3.59 15.44 8.13
N GLY A 184 -3.21 15.93 6.95
CA GLY A 184 -3.41 17.33 6.56
C GLY A 184 -4.90 17.72 6.60
N PHE A 185 -5.78 16.87 6.08
CA PHE A 185 -7.22 17.09 6.11
C PHE A 185 -7.83 17.01 7.52
N VAL A 186 -7.42 16.03 8.33
CA VAL A 186 -7.87 15.91 9.73
C VAL A 186 -7.50 17.18 10.51
N ARG A 187 -6.25 17.65 10.42
CA ARG A 187 -5.81 18.89 11.08
C ARG A 187 -6.53 20.13 10.57
N ALA A 188 -6.80 20.20 9.27
CA ALA A 188 -7.60 21.29 8.70
C ALA A 188 -9.02 21.30 9.28
N ALA A 189 -9.66 20.12 9.39
CA ALA A 189 -10.97 19.98 10.00
C ALA A 189 -10.99 20.37 11.49
N GLU A 190 -9.96 19.99 12.26
CA GLU A 190 -9.80 20.39 13.66
C GLU A 190 -9.67 21.91 13.82
N SER A 191 -8.90 22.56 12.93
CA SER A 191 -8.73 24.01 12.88
C SER A 191 -10.06 24.72 12.57
N GLU A 192 -10.83 24.23 11.60
CA GLU A 192 -12.15 24.77 11.27
C GLU A 192 -13.17 24.52 12.40
N LEU A 193 -13.09 23.38 13.10
CA LEU A 193 -13.85 23.09 14.31
C LEU A 193 -13.53 24.01 15.48
N ALA A 194 -12.26 24.40 15.64
CA ALA A 194 -11.85 25.40 16.63
C ALA A 194 -12.45 26.78 16.33
N ARG A 195 -12.66 27.09 15.03
CA ARG A 195 -13.29 28.32 14.53
C ARG A 195 -14.82 28.25 14.46
N GLY A 196 -15.44 27.13 14.85
CA GLY A 196 -16.89 26.93 14.79
C GLY A 196 -17.46 26.72 13.38
N LYS A 197 -16.61 26.49 12.38
CA LYS A 197 -17.00 26.38 10.97
C LYS A 197 -17.28 24.92 10.60
N LEU A 198 -18.44 24.42 11.03
CA LEU A 198 -18.79 22.99 10.93
C LEU A 198 -18.84 22.47 9.48
N THR A 199 -19.36 23.25 8.55
CA THR A 199 -19.45 22.86 7.12
C THR A 199 -18.06 22.75 6.47
N HIS A 200 -17.13 23.66 6.81
CA HIS A 200 -15.77 23.60 6.30
C HIS A 200 -15.00 22.42 6.92
N ALA A 201 -15.22 22.16 8.21
CA ALA A 201 -14.67 20.97 8.85
C ALA A 201 -15.17 19.68 8.17
N ASP A 202 -16.48 19.56 7.89
CA ASP A 202 -17.02 18.39 7.18
C ASP A 202 -16.44 18.25 5.77
N ALA A 203 -16.27 19.35 5.04
CA ALA A 203 -15.66 19.33 3.70
C ALA A 203 -14.21 18.81 3.72
N HIS A 204 -13.42 19.19 4.73
CA HIS A 204 -12.06 18.64 4.90
C HIS A 204 -12.09 17.16 5.26
N LEU A 205 -12.99 16.72 6.15
CA LEU A 205 -13.12 15.31 6.49
C LEU A 205 -13.60 14.47 5.30
N LYS A 206 -14.53 15.00 4.50
CA LYS A 206 -14.92 14.37 3.24
C LYS A 206 -13.74 14.27 2.28
N ALA A 207 -12.93 15.31 2.16
CA ALA A 207 -11.70 15.24 1.38
C ALA A 207 -10.71 14.20 1.92
N ALA A 208 -10.65 13.98 3.24
CA ALA A 208 -9.84 12.92 3.84
C ALA A 208 -10.31 11.52 3.43
N GLU A 209 -11.62 11.30 3.39
CA GLU A 209 -12.25 10.05 2.92
C GLU A 209 -12.04 9.87 1.40
N ASP A 210 -12.31 10.92 0.63
CA ASP A 210 -12.22 10.92 -0.83
C ASP A 210 -10.78 10.82 -1.34
N ASN A 211 -9.77 11.15 -0.53
CA ASN A 211 -8.35 11.04 -0.90
C ASN A 211 -7.79 9.63 -0.66
N VAL A 212 -8.48 8.74 0.07
CA VAL A 212 -8.09 7.33 0.18
C VAL A 212 -8.47 6.56 -1.09
N VAL A 213 -7.86 6.94 -2.21
CA VAL A 213 -7.99 6.27 -3.50
C VAL A 213 -6.73 5.48 -3.79
N THR A 214 -6.50 4.41 -3.03
CA THR A 214 -5.92 3.14 -3.50
C THR A 214 -5.96 2.15 -2.34
N TYR A 215 -7.06 1.41 -2.28
CA TYR A 215 -7.30 0.38 -1.28
C TYR A 215 -6.58 -0.91 -1.72
N THR A 216 -5.44 -1.25 -1.12
CA THR A 216 -4.90 -2.61 -1.25
C THR A 216 -4.43 -3.29 0.04
N ALA A 217 -4.31 -2.62 1.19
CA ALA A 217 -3.86 -3.29 2.42
C ALA A 217 -4.92 -3.47 3.53
N PHE A 218 -6.03 -2.73 3.55
CA PHE A 218 -6.66 -2.43 4.84
C PHE A 218 -8.06 -3.00 5.10
N VAL A 219 -8.28 -4.29 4.82
CA VAL A 219 -9.41 -5.02 5.44
C VAL A 219 -8.86 -6.35 5.97
N ASP A 220 -9.19 -6.75 7.20
CA ASP A 220 -8.93 -8.11 7.72
C ASP A 220 -9.89 -9.10 7.04
N GLU A 221 -9.84 -9.09 5.71
CA GLU A 221 -10.63 -9.91 4.84
C GLU A 221 -9.71 -10.99 4.27
N PRO A 222 -9.98 -12.27 4.55
CA PRO A 222 -9.13 -13.35 4.06
C PRO A 222 -8.96 -13.33 2.54
N ILE A 223 -9.90 -12.76 1.77
CA ILE A 223 -9.77 -12.60 0.31
C ILE A 223 -8.63 -11.64 -0.10
N ILE A 224 -8.34 -10.60 0.68
CA ILE A 224 -7.23 -9.66 0.44
C ILE A 224 -5.90 -10.35 0.71
N ALA A 225 -5.82 -11.07 1.83
CA ALA A 225 -4.64 -11.87 2.16
C ALA A 225 -4.39 -12.95 1.10
N ALA A 226 -5.45 -13.58 0.58
CA ALA A 226 -5.35 -14.53 -0.52
C ALA A 226 -4.77 -13.89 -1.79
N ARG A 227 -5.26 -12.71 -2.18
CA ARG A 227 -4.73 -11.96 -3.33
C ARG A 227 -3.24 -11.65 -3.20
N ALA A 228 -2.80 -11.18 -2.03
CA ALA A 228 -1.38 -10.88 -1.79
C ALA A 228 -0.50 -12.13 -1.92
N ASN A 229 -0.96 -13.27 -1.39
CA ASN A 229 -0.29 -14.54 -1.54
C ASN A 229 -0.26 -15.01 -3.02
N LEU A 230 -1.36 -14.89 -3.77
CA LEU A 230 -1.39 -15.23 -5.20
C LEU A 230 -0.45 -14.36 -6.04
N ALA A 231 -0.34 -13.07 -5.73
CA ALA A 231 0.62 -12.18 -6.37
C ALA A 231 2.07 -12.62 -6.11
N ARG A 232 2.40 -12.99 -4.87
CA ARG A 232 3.72 -13.54 -4.53
C ARG A 232 3.98 -14.89 -5.21
N ALA A 233 2.98 -15.76 -5.27
CA ALA A 233 3.08 -17.04 -5.95
C ALA A 233 3.42 -16.85 -7.44
N GLN A 234 2.73 -15.94 -8.12
CA GLN A 234 2.99 -15.58 -9.52
C GLN A 234 4.41 -15.04 -9.71
N ARG A 235 4.86 -14.10 -8.87
CA ARG A 235 6.23 -13.55 -8.94
C ARG A 235 7.30 -14.60 -8.72
N ASN A 236 7.11 -15.45 -7.70
CA ASN A 236 8.04 -16.53 -7.39
C ASN A 236 8.09 -17.57 -8.51
N TYR A 237 6.95 -17.87 -9.13
CA TYR A 237 6.88 -18.78 -10.29
C TYR A 237 7.65 -18.22 -11.49
N VAL A 238 7.41 -16.96 -11.87
CA VAL A 238 8.12 -16.28 -12.97
C VAL A 238 9.63 -16.21 -12.70
N ALA A 239 10.04 -16.05 -11.44
CA ALA A 239 11.44 -16.07 -11.01
C ALA A 239 12.05 -17.49 -10.91
N GLY A 240 11.31 -18.54 -11.28
CA GLY A 240 11.77 -19.93 -11.19
C GLY A 240 11.86 -20.49 -9.76
N LYS A 241 11.39 -19.75 -8.75
CA LYS A 241 11.39 -20.13 -7.33
C LYS A 241 10.15 -20.97 -7.01
N LEU A 242 10.10 -22.20 -7.55
CA LEU A 242 8.91 -23.06 -7.50
C LEU A 242 8.45 -23.41 -6.07
N ASP A 243 9.38 -23.69 -5.15
CA ASP A 243 9.01 -24.01 -3.76
C ASP A 243 8.40 -22.82 -3.02
N ALA A 244 8.93 -21.61 -3.27
CA ALA A 244 8.35 -20.38 -2.73
C ALA A 244 6.97 -20.09 -3.35
N ALA A 245 6.81 -20.34 -4.65
CA ALA A 245 5.52 -20.20 -5.33
C ALA A 245 4.46 -21.16 -4.75
N ARG A 246 4.82 -22.42 -4.49
CA ARG A 246 3.94 -23.39 -3.80
C ARG A 246 3.57 -22.94 -2.40
N ALA A 247 4.54 -22.48 -1.62
CA ALA A 247 4.29 -22.02 -0.26
C ALA A 247 3.32 -20.83 -0.23
N ASP A 248 3.49 -19.87 -1.14
CA ASP A 248 2.55 -18.75 -1.33
C ASP A 248 1.17 -19.23 -1.78
N LEU A 249 1.08 -20.15 -2.74
CA LEU A 249 -0.19 -20.69 -3.21
C LEU A 249 -0.95 -21.44 -2.09
N GLY A 250 -0.26 -22.23 -1.28
CA GLY A 250 -0.85 -22.90 -0.12
C GLY A 250 -1.36 -21.92 0.95
N ARG A 251 -0.63 -20.82 1.19
CA ARG A 251 -1.12 -19.72 2.02
C ARG A 251 -2.36 -19.06 1.42
N ALA A 252 -2.40 -18.85 0.10
CA ALA A 252 -3.58 -18.31 -0.56
C ALA A 252 -4.81 -19.21 -0.36
N VAL A 253 -4.68 -20.52 -0.60
CA VAL A 253 -5.77 -21.50 -0.36
C VAL A 253 -6.29 -21.41 1.08
N THR A 254 -5.39 -21.38 2.07
CA THR A 254 -5.77 -21.25 3.48
C THR A 254 -6.59 -20.00 3.76
N GLN A 255 -6.24 -18.88 3.13
CA GLN A 255 -6.98 -17.63 3.28
C GLN A 255 -8.32 -17.64 2.53
N LEU A 256 -8.37 -18.25 1.34
CA LEU A 256 -9.63 -18.44 0.61
C LEU A 256 -10.61 -19.31 1.39
N ASP A 257 -10.14 -20.38 2.02
CA ASP A 257 -10.97 -21.22 2.90
C ASP A 257 -11.53 -20.45 4.09
N ARG A 258 -10.74 -19.56 4.68
CA ARG A 258 -11.19 -18.65 5.73
C ARG A 258 -12.23 -17.66 5.22
N ALA A 259 -12.08 -17.16 3.98
CA ALA A 259 -13.09 -16.31 3.35
C ALA A 259 -14.40 -17.08 3.19
N THR A 260 -14.36 -18.30 2.65
CA THR A 260 -15.55 -19.15 2.50
C THR A 260 -16.26 -19.46 3.82
N ALA A 261 -15.51 -19.58 4.92
CA ALA A 261 -16.07 -19.82 6.24
C ALA A 261 -16.75 -18.59 6.88
N ARG A 262 -16.31 -17.37 6.53
CA ARG A 262 -16.74 -16.12 7.17
C ARG A 262 -17.70 -15.29 6.34
N ALA A 263 -17.77 -15.53 5.04
CA ALA A 263 -18.46 -14.62 4.12
C ALA A 263 -19.95 -14.93 3.94
N ASP A 264 -20.70 -13.89 3.56
CA ASP A 264 -22.09 -13.99 3.14
C ASP A 264 -22.24 -14.88 1.88
N ALA A 265 -23.45 -15.39 1.64
CA ALA A 265 -23.73 -16.40 0.63
C ALA A 265 -23.18 -16.08 -0.78
N SER A 266 -23.15 -14.80 -1.19
CA SER A 266 -22.64 -14.40 -2.52
C SER A 266 -21.11 -14.45 -2.60
N VAL A 267 -20.38 -13.98 -1.59
CA VAL A 267 -18.91 -14.02 -1.54
C VAL A 267 -18.39 -15.45 -1.33
N LYS A 268 -19.17 -16.28 -0.63
CA LYS A 268 -18.82 -17.65 -0.27
C LYS A 268 -18.57 -18.52 -1.50
N GLN A 269 -19.40 -18.39 -2.54
CA GLN A 269 -19.28 -19.18 -3.77
C GLN A 269 -18.03 -18.81 -4.55
N ASP A 270 -17.81 -17.52 -4.81
CA ASP A 270 -16.63 -17.06 -5.57
C ASP A 270 -15.31 -17.40 -4.86
N ALA A 271 -15.27 -17.25 -3.54
CA ALA A 271 -14.10 -17.63 -2.75
C ALA A 271 -13.85 -19.14 -2.79
N ALA A 272 -14.90 -19.95 -2.77
CA ALA A 272 -14.79 -21.40 -2.88
C ALA A 272 -14.31 -21.83 -4.28
N ASP A 273 -14.80 -21.18 -5.33
CA ASP A 273 -14.38 -21.43 -6.71
C ASP A 273 -12.89 -21.11 -6.89
N LEU A 274 -12.47 -19.96 -6.40
CA LEU A 274 -11.07 -19.56 -6.43
C LEU A 274 -10.18 -20.50 -5.59
N ALA A 275 -10.67 -20.99 -4.45
CA ALA A 275 -9.95 -21.98 -3.63
C ALA A 275 -9.79 -23.31 -4.36
N ARG A 276 -10.82 -23.77 -5.09
CA ARG A 276 -10.78 -24.98 -5.91
C ARG A 276 -9.77 -24.85 -7.05
N ASP A 277 -9.81 -23.74 -7.77
CA ASP A 277 -8.87 -23.46 -8.86
C ASP A 277 -7.42 -23.39 -8.35
N ALA A 278 -7.19 -22.73 -7.21
CA ALA A 278 -5.87 -22.64 -6.58
C ALA A 278 -5.33 -23.99 -6.10
N ARG A 279 -6.19 -24.87 -5.55
CA ARG A 279 -5.81 -26.25 -5.19
C ARG A 279 -5.48 -27.09 -6.42
N SER A 280 -6.30 -27.01 -7.46
CA SER A 280 -6.06 -27.72 -8.72
C SER A 280 -4.71 -27.33 -9.33
N LEU A 281 -4.40 -26.04 -9.32
CA LEU A 281 -3.10 -25.54 -9.73
C LEU A 281 -1.96 -26.03 -8.83
N SER A 282 -2.14 -26.06 -7.51
CA SER A 282 -1.14 -26.58 -6.57
C SER A 282 -0.76 -28.03 -6.90
N THR A 283 -1.77 -28.89 -7.13
CA THR A 283 -1.54 -30.29 -7.52
C THR A 283 -0.75 -30.41 -8.84
N ARG A 284 -1.00 -29.51 -9.81
CA ARG A 284 -0.25 -29.48 -11.08
C ARG A 284 1.19 -29.00 -10.92
N LEU A 285 1.43 -28.03 -10.02
CA LEU A 285 2.80 -27.60 -9.66
C LEU A 285 3.61 -28.73 -8.99
N ASP A 286 2.94 -29.68 -8.33
CA ASP A 286 3.58 -30.84 -7.71
C ASP A 286 3.90 -31.95 -8.72
N THR A 287 3.09 -32.10 -9.76
CA THR A 287 3.17 -33.24 -10.71
C THR A 287 3.80 -32.90 -12.07
N HIS A 288 3.76 -31.64 -12.53
CA HIS A 288 4.03 -31.27 -13.93
C HIS A 288 4.81 -29.97 -14.15
N ALA A 289 5.70 -29.58 -13.24
CA ALA A 289 6.40 -28.28 -13.29
C ALA A 289 7.20 -27.97 -14.58
N LYS A 290 7.42 -28.93 -15.50
CA LYS A 290 8.25 -28.74 -16.71
C LYS A 290 7.52 -28.94 -18.05
N THR A 291 6.40 -29.66 -18.09
CA THR A 291 5.73 -30.02 -19.37
C THR A 291 4.72 -28.99 -19.87
N ASP A 292 4.23 -28.10 -19.00
CA ASP A 292 3.27 -27.04 -19.38
C ASP A 292 3.47 -25.75 -18.55
N ALA A 293 4.70 -25.21 -18.63
CA ALA A 293 5.09 -24.04 -17.86
C ALA A 293 4.32 -22.77 -18.28
N HIS A 294 3.93 -22.68 -19.56
CA HIS A 294 3.16 -21.56 -20.08
C HIS A 294 1.71 -21.55 -19.56
N ALA A 295 0.99 -22.68 -19.62
CA ALA A 295 -0.37 -22.71 -19.09
C ALA A 295 -0.39 -22.53 -17.56
N THR A 296 0.58 -23.11 -16.85
CA THR A 296 0.69 -22.93 -15.38
C THR A 296 0.93 -21.47 -15.01
N GLY A 297 1.80 -20.76 -15.74
CA GLY A 297 2.03 -19.33 -15.53
C GLY A 297 0.80 -18.48 -15.83
N ARG A 298 0.07 -18.81 -16.90
CA ARG A 298 -1.21 -18.18 -17.24
C ARG A 298 -2.25 -18.40 -16.14
N ASP A 299 -2.41 -19.63 -15.67
CA ASP A 299 -3.41 -19.96 -14.66
C ASP A 299 -3.12 -19.28 -13.30
N LEU A 300 -1.84 -19.13 -12.93
CA LEU A 300 -1.42 -18.29 -11.79
C LEU A 300 -1.83 -16.83 -11.97
N LEU A 301 -1.61 -16.28 -13.16
CA LEU A 301 -1.96 -14.91 -13.50
C LEU A 301 -3.49 -14.70 -13.43
N LEU A 302 -4.26 -15.66 -13.94
CA LEU A 302 -5.73 -15.65 -13.89
C LEU A 302 -6.26 -15.70 -12.47
N LEU A 303 -5.73 -16.60 -11.64
CA LEU A 303 -6.07 -16.69 -10.22
C LEU A 303 -5.80 -15.37 -9.50
N TRP A 304 -4.63 -14.77 -9.76
CA TRP A 304 -4.31 -13.47 -9.18
C TRP A 304 -5.32 -12.38 -9.63
N HIS A 305 -5.62 -12.27 -10.92
CA HIS A 305 -6.58 -11.28 -11.41
C HIS A 305 -8.00 -11.49 -10.84
N ARG A 306 -8.47 -12.74 -10.75
CA ARG A 306 -9.78 -13.04 -10.16
C ARG A 306 -9.83 -12.73 -8.67
N SER A 307 -8.75 -13.06 -7.93
CA SER A 307 -8.62 -12.70 -6.52
C SER A 307 -8.58 -11.19 -6.30
N ARG A 308 -8.00 -10.44 -7.25
CA ARG A 308 -8.02 -8.98 -7.25
C ARG A 308 -9.44 -8.44 -7.44
N ALA A 309 -10.17 -8.93 -8.44
CA ALA A 309 -11.55 -8.48 -8.67
C ALA A 309 -12.45 -8.76 -7.44
N LEU A 310 -12.26 -9.90 -6.75
CA LEU A 310 -12.98 -10.20 -5.51
C LEU A 310 -12.57 -9.32 -4.33
N ALA A 311 -11.27 -9.03 -4.19
CA ALA A 311 -10.79 -8.10 -3.18
C ALA A 311 -11.36 -6.70 -3.41
N ASP A 312 -11.36 -6.23 -4.66
CA ASP A 312 -11.91 -4.93 -5.05
C ASP A 312 -13.42 -4.87 -4.76
N ARG A 313 -14.17 -5.95 -5.08
CA ARG A 313 -15.59 -6.08 -4.69
C ARG A 313 -15.81 -6.04 -3.18
N ALA A 314 -15.01 -6.77 -2.40
CA ALA A 314 -15.11 -6.77 -0.94
C ALA A 314 -14.82 -5.38 -0.36
N MET A 315 -13.87 -4.64 -0.95
CA MET A 315 -13.57 -3.26 -0.60
C MET A 315 -14.72 -2.32 -0.95
N ASP A 316 -15.32 -2.44 -2.13
CA ASP A 316 -16.50 -1.63 -2.49
C ASP A 316 -17.66 -1.90 -1.53
N TYR A 317 -17.91 -3.17 -1.21
CA TYR A 317 -18.94 -3.54 -0.24
C TYR A 317 -18.64 -3.05 1.16
N THR A 318 -17.37 -2.94 1.53
CA THR A 318 -16.96 -2.32 2.79
C THR A 318 -17.24 -0.82 2.75
N ALA A 319 -16.84 -0.12 1.68
CA ALA A 319 -17.12 1.30 1.46
C ALA A 319 -18.63 1.61 1.47
N VAL A 320 -19.44 0.79 0.79
CA VAL A 320 -20.90 0.86 0.78
C VAL A 320 -21.52 0.40 2.12
N GLY A 321 -20.86 -0.51 2.83
CA GLY A 321 -21.24 -0.95 4.17
C GLY A 321 -21.20 0.19 5.19
N TRP A 322 -20.31 1.17 5.01
CA TRP A 322 -20.31 2.43 5.76
C TRP A 322 -21.51 3.32 5.38
N ASN A 323 -21.93 3.33 4.11
CA ASN A 323 -23.16 4.01 3.65
C ASN A 323 -24.46 3.33 4.13
N ARG A 324 -24.43 2.06 4.54
CA ARG A 324 -25.61 1.38 5.13
C ARG A 324 -26.03 1.96 6.48
N LEU A 325 -25.18 2.75 7.13
CA LEU A 325 -25.57 3.54 8.30
C LEU A 325 -26.44 4.76 7.91
N GLU A 326 -26.60 5.09 6.62
CA GLU A 326 -27.46 6.19 6.17
C GLU A 326 -28.70 5.80 5.37
N ALA A 327 -28.69 4.81 4.46
CA ALA A 327 -29.93 4.28 3.86
C ALA A 327 -29.64 3.12 2.91
N HIS A 328 -30.59 2.19 2.76
CA HIS A 328 -30.56 1.12 1.77
C HIS A 328 -30.53 1.66 0.32
N LYS A 329 -29.34 1.80 -0.29
CA LYS A 329 -29.18 2.10 -1.72
C LYS A 329 -28.94 0.82 -2.54
N PRO A 330 -29.99 0.13 -3.03
CA PRO A 330 -29.85 -1.11 -3.81
C PRO A 330 -29.05 -0.94 -5.11
N VAL A 331 -29.01 0.27 -5.68
CA VAL A 331 -28.27 0.56 -6.92
C VAL A 331 -26.75 0.34 -6.77
N GLU A 332 -26.14 0.78 -5.66
CA GLU A 332 -24.69 0.64 -5.44
C GLU A 332 -24.29 -0.84 -5.43
N ARG A 333 -25.10 -1.67 -4.76
CA ARG A 333 -24.93 -3.12 -4.74
C ARG A 333 -24.90 -3.71 -6.16
N TYR A 334 -25.89 -3.38 -6.98
CA TYR A 334 -25.98 -3.93 -8.33
C TYR A 334 -24.82 -3.46 -9.23
N LEU A 335 -24.39 -2.21 -9.10
CA LEU A 335 -23.24 -1.71 -9.86
C LEU A 335 -21.91 -2.35 -9.41
N ILE A 336 -21.75 -2.67 -8.13
CA ILE A 336 -20.58 -3.42 -7.62
C ILE A 336 -20.53 -4.81 -8.26
N GLU A 337 -21.66 -5.52 -8.27
CA GLU A 337 -21.72 -6.86 -8.87
C GLU A 337 -21.52 -6.82 -10.39
N ALA A 338 -22.12 -5.84 -11.08
CA ALA A 338 -21.87 -5.63 -12.50
C ALA A 338 -20.37 -5.40 -12.77
N ARG A 339 -19.68 -4.62 -11.92
CA ARG A 339 -18.24 -4.38 -12.06
C ARG A 339 -17.40 -5.63 -11.85
N LEU A 340 -17.75 -6.48 -10.88
CA LEU A 340 -17.09 -7.77 -10.66
C LEU A 340 -17.14 -8.63 -11.92
N HIS A 341 -18.34 -8.85 -12.46
CA HIS A 341 -18.51 -9.71 -13.62
C HIS A 341 -17.90 -9.10 -14.88
N ALA A 342 -17.96 -7.78 -15.07
CA ALA A 342 -17.26 -7.12 -16.18
C ALA A 342 -15.73 -7.34 -16.10
N ARG A 343 -15.17 -7.37 -14.88
CA ARG A 343 -13.75 -7.71 -14.67
C ARG A 343 -13.47 -9.18 -15.01
N TYR A 344 -14.34 -10.10 -14.61
CA TYR A 344 -14.19 -11.50 -14.98
C TYR A 344 -14.27 -11.71 -16.50
N ALA A 345 -15.18 -11.01 -17.18
CA ALA A 345 -15.24 -11.02 -18.64
C ALA A 345 -13.95 -10.51 -19.29
N GLU A 346 -13.38 -9.40 -18.79
CA GLU A 346 -12.07 -8.88 -19.24
C GLU A 346 -10.94 -9.89 -19.03
N ILE A 347 -10.90 -10.53 -17.87
CA ILE A 347 -9.90 -11.55 -17.53
C ILE A 347 -10.02 -12.77 -18.44
N ASP A 348 -11.25 -13.25 -18.66
CA ASP A 348 -11.49 -14.46 -19.43
C ASP A 348 -11.39 -14.21 -20.94
N ALA A 349 -11.68 -13.01 -21.44
CA ALA A 349 -11.49 -12.64 -22.84
C ALA A 349 -10.02 -12.32 -23.19
N GLY A 350 -9.26 -11.75 -22.23
CA GLY A 350 -7.85 -11.41 -22.40
C GLY A 350 -6.93 -12.58 -22.03
N PRO A 351 -6.28 -12.55 -20.85
CA PRO A 351 -5.33 -13.58 -20.44
C PRO A 351 -5.93 -14.99 -20.32
N GLY A 352 -7.25 -15.12 -20.20
CA GLY A 352 -7.93 -16.40 -19.99
C GLY A 352 -8.21 -17.17 -21.28
N GLU A 353 -8.26 -16.48 -22.41
CA GLU A 353 -8.60 -17.03 -23.74
C GLU A 353 -9.84 -17.95 -23.70
N ASN A 354 -10.83 -17.60 -22.88
CA ASN A 354 -12.05 -18.36 -22.65
C ASN A 354 -13.30 -17.51 -23.01
N PRO A 355 -13.60 -17.37 -24.31
CA PRO A 355 -14.69 -16.51 -24.78
C PRO A 355 -16.07 -16.97 -24.28
N ALA A 356 -16.25 -18.26 -23.99
CA ALA A 356 -17.50 -18.79 -23.44
C ALA A 356 -17.75 -18.32 -22.00
N ARG A 357 -16.71 -18.34 -21.15
CA ARG A 357 -16.81 -17.77 -19.80
C ARG A 357 -16.98 -16.26 -19.84
N ALA A 358 -16.21 -15.57 -20.69
CA ALA A 358 -16.36 -14.12 -20.86
C ALA A 358 -17.78 -13.72 -21.28
N ALA A 359 -18.42 -14.50 -22.18
CA ALA A 359 -19.82 -14.27 -22.56
C ALA A 359 -20.80 -14.51 -21.40
N THR A 360 -20.52 -15.49 -20.53
CA THR A 360 -21.31 -15.76 -19.32
C THR A 360 -21.22 -14.59 -18.35
N ASP A 361 -20.01 -14.10 -18.09
CA ASP A 361 -19.79 -12.95 -17.21
C ASP A 361 -20.37 -11.64 -17.78
N LEU A 362 -20.35 -11.44 -19.09
CA LEU A 362 -21.07 -10.31 -19.71
C LEU A 362 -22.59 -10.41 -19.55
N ALA A 363 -23.15 -11.62 -19.56
CA ALA A 363 -24.57 -11.81 -19.29
C ALA A 363 -24.93 -11.48 -17.83
N GLU A 364 -24.09 -11.87 -16.86
CA GLU A 364 -24.26 -11.47 -15.45
C GLU A 364 -24.10 -9.96 -15.27
N THR A 365 -23.11 -9.35 -15.93
CA THR A 365 -22.93 -7.89 -15.95
C THR A 365 -24.21 -7.19 -16.43
N TYR A 366 -24.78 -7.67 -17.54
CA TYR A 366 -26.02 -7.14 -18.10
C TYR A 366 -27.18 -7.25 -17.11
N ARG A 367 -27.37 -8.43 -16.51
CA ARG A 367 -28.44 -8.68 -15.53
C ARG A 367 -28.36 -7.69 -14.37
N TYR A 368 -27.18 -7.50 -13.79
CA TYR A 368 -27.00 -6.56 -12.68
C TYR A 368 -27.22 -5.09 -13.08
N LEU A 369 -26.83 -4.68 -14.30
CA LEU A 369 -27.16 -3.34 -14.79
C LEU A 369 -28.68 -3.16 -15.00
N GLN A 370 -29.40 -4.20 -15.43
CA GLN A 370 -30.86 -4.15 -15.49
C GLN A 370 -31.49 -4.00 -14.10
N GLU A 371 -30.99 -4.73 -13.10
CA GLU A 371 -31.41 -4.59 -11.71
C GLU A 371 -31.12 -3.18 -11.16
N ALA A 372 -29.95 -2.62 -11.48
CA ALA A 372 -29.61 -1.23 -11.16
C ALA A 372 -30.59 -0.23 -11.78
N ASN A 373 -30.92 -0.41 -13.07
CA ASN A 373 -31.84 0.46 -13.80
C ASN A 373 -33.28 0.40 -13.24
N GLY A 374 -33.69 -0.77 -12.72
CA GLY A 374 -35.01 -1.01 -12.13
C GLY A 374 -35.24 -0.35 -10.76
N VAL A 375 -34.23 0.30 -10.16
CA VAL A 375 -34.38 0.99 -8.87
C VAL A 375 -35.27 2.22 -9.04
N LYS A 376 -36.38 2.26 -8.27
CA LYS A 376 -37.45 3.27 -8.38
C LYS A 376 -36.95 4.71 -8.26
N ASP A 377 -36.14 4.98 -7.24
CA ASP A 377 -35.66 6.32 -6.90
C ASP A 377 -34.25 6.61 -7.47
N LEU A 378 -33.88 5.94 -8.57
CA LEU A 378 -32.62 6.18 -9.25
C LEU A 378 -32.58 7.59 -9.84
N ALA A 379 -31.51 8.34 -9.52
CA ALA A 379 -31.33 9.69 -10.04
C ALA A 379 -31.28 9.69 -11.59
N PRO A 380 -31.89 10.69 -12.27
CA PRO A 380 -32.01 10.67 -13.73
C PRO A 380 -30.67 10.55 -14.48
N HIS A 381 -29.62 11.22 -13.99
CA HIS A 381 -28.29 11.15 -14.58
C HIS A 381 -27.65 9.75 -14.44
N THR A 382 -27.83 9.10 -13.28
CA THR A 382 -27.37 7.74 -13.07
C THR A 382 -28.14 6.77 -13.95
N ARG A 383 -29.46 6.94 -14.09
CA ARG A 383 -30.29 6.14 -14.99
C ARG A 383 -29.79 6.20 -16.43
N GLN A 384 -29.55 7.41 -16.95
CA GLN A 384 -29.01 7.62 -18.29
C GLN A 384 -27.65 6.93 -18.49
N THR A 385 -26.79 6.97 -17.46
CA THR A 385 -25.48 6.29 -17.50
C THR A 385 -25.65 4.78 -17.54
N VAL A 386 -26.53 4.20 -16.71
CA VAL A 386 -26.82 2.76 -16.70
C VAL A 386 -27.42 2.30 -18.04
N GLU A 387 -28.32 3.08 -18.64
CA GLU A 387 -28.89 2.79 -19.97
C GLU A 387 -27.82 2.79 -21.06
N ALA A 388 -26.88 3.74 -21.04
CA ALA A 388 -25.76 3.76 -21.97
C ALA A 388 -24.85 2.53 -21.81
N LEU A 389 -24.60 2.09 -20.57
CA LEU A 389 -23.83 0.87 -20.30
C LEU A 389 -24.55 -0.39 -20.78
N LEU A 390 -25.87 -0.47 -20.64
CA LEU A 390 -26.68 -1.57 -21.18
C LEU A 390 -26.56 -1.66 -22.71
N GLN A 391 -26.67 -0.53 -23.41
CA GLN A 391 -26.48 -0.46 -24.87
C GLN A 391 -25.07 -0.88 -25.30
N GLN A 392 -24.05 -0.48 -24.53
CA GLN A 392 -22.69 -0.91 -24.77
C GLN A 392 -22.56 -2.43 -24.67
N ILE A 393 -23.12 -3.06 -23.63
CA ILE A 393 -23.08 -4.52 -23.46
C ILE A 393 -23.83 -5.25 -24.58
N ASP A 394 -24.98 -4.74 -25.02
CA ASP A 394 -25.71 -5.34 -26.14
C ASP A 394 -24.87 -5.38 -27.43
N THR A 395 -23.99 -4.40 -27.62
CA THR A 395 -23.01 -4.41 -28.72
C THR A 395 -21.94 -5.49 -28.53
N LEU A 396 -21.47 -5.69 -27.28
CA LEU A 396 -20.43 -6.67 -26.95
C LEU A 396 -20.92 -8.12 -26.96
N ARG A 397 -22.23 -8.35 -26.76
CA ARG A 397 -22.85 -9.68 -26.72
C ARG A 397 -23.35 -10.18 -28.07
N GLN A 398 -23.11 -9.44 -29.16
CA GLN A 398 -23.55 -9.85 -30.50
C GLN A 398 -22.96 -11.22 -30.89
N PRO A 399 -23.78 -12.18 -31.37
CA PRO A 399 -23.30 -13.49 -31.78
C PRO A 399 -22.13 -13.40 -32.78
N GLY A 400 -21.07 -14.17 -32.53
CA GLY A 400 -19.89 -14.21 -33.41
C GLY A 400 -18.90 -13.05 -33.25
N LYS A 401 -19.13 -12.13 -32.31
CA LYS A 401 -18.15 -11.11 -31.92
C LYS A 401 -17.53 -11.46 -30.57
N THR A 402 -16.20 -11.52 -30.54
CA THR A 402 -15.46 -11.52 -29.28
C THR A 402 -15.18 -10.07 -28.92
N PRO A 403 -15.64 -9.58 -27.76
CA PRO A 403 -15.35 -8.22 -27.34
C PRO A 403 -13.85 -8.07 -27.11
N ASP A 404 -13.28 -6.98 -27.64
CA ASP A 404 -11.86 -6.71 -27.47
C ASP A 404 -11.56 -6.10 -26.09
N ALA A 405 -10.28 -6.10 -25.71
CA ALA A 405 -9.85 -5.61 -24.41
C ALA A 405 -10.17 -4.12 -24.18
N ALA A 406 -10.14 -3.28 -25.24
CA ALA A 406 -10.42 -1.86 -25.13
C ALA A 406 -11.91 -1.61 -24.87
N GLN A 407 -12.78 -2.40 -25.51
CA GLN A 407 -14.22 -2.37 -25.31
C GLN A 407 -14.62 -2.79 -23.88
N LEU A 408 -14.00 -3.83 -23.35
CA LEU A 408 -14.22 -4.30 -21.97
C LEU A 408 -13.68 -3.29 -20.95
N ALA A 409 -12.49 -2.72 -21.20
CA ALA A 409 -11.93 -1.67 -20.35
C ALA A 409 -12.81 -0.41 -20.33
N ALA A 410 -13.39 -0.02 -21.48
CA ALA A 410 -14.32 1.09 -21.58
C ALA A 410 -15.60 0.83 -20.76
N LEU A 411 -16.17 -0.38 -20.87
CA LEU A 411 -17.33 -0.79 -20.07
C LEU A 411 -17.03 -0.70 -18.56
N LEU A 412 -15.88 -1.23 -18.14
CA LEU A 412 -15.42 -1.19 -16.75
C LEU A 412 -15.22 0.24 -16.23
N SER A 413 -14.63 1.10 -17.05
CA SER A 413 -14.48 2.52 -16.73
C SER A 413 -15.83 3.20 -16.54
N GLY A 414 -16.79 2.92 -17.43
CA GLY A 414 -18.14 3.45 -17.34
C GLY A 414 -18.89 2.99 -16.07
N ILE A 415 -18.84 1.70 -15.72
CA ILE A 415 -19.43 1.18 -14.47
C ILE A 415 -18.75 1.82 -13.24
N THR A 416 -17.43 1.99 -13.28
CA THR A 416 -16.68 2.64 -12.19
C THR A 416 -17.06 4.11 -12.05
N GLY A 417 -17.26 4.82 -13.15
CA GLY A 417 -17.75 6.20 -13.16
C GLY A 417 -19.15 6.32 -12.56
N ALA A 418 -20.06 5.40 -12.92
CA ALA A 418 -21.40 5.34 -12.35
C ALA A 418 -21.37 5.14 -10.83
N LEU A 419 -20.55 4.21 -10.33
CA LEU A 419 -20.36 3.99 -8.89
C LEU A 419 -19.84 5.23 -8.15
N ARG A 420 -18.94 6.01 -8.75
CA ARG A 420 -18.40 7.24 -8.14
C ARG A 420 -19.37 8.42 -8.14
N SER A 421 -20.41 8.38 -8.98
CA SER A 421 -21.41 9.44 -9.09
C SER A 421 -22.58 9.30 -8.10
N LEU A 422 -22.68 8.14 -7.44
CA LEU A 422 -23.68 7.81 -6.41
C LEU A 422 -23.28 8.31 -5.02
#